data_AF-A0A1M6W0C1-F1
#
_entry.id   AF-A0A1M6W0C1-F1
#
_cell.length_a   1.000
_cell.length_b   1.000
_cell.length_c   1.000
_cell.angle_alpha   90.00
_cell.angle_beta   90.00
_cell.angle_gamma   90.00
#
_symmetry.space_group_name_H-M   'P 1'
#
loop_
_entity.id
_entity.type
_entity.pdbx_description
1 polymer ?
#
loop_
_entity_poly.entity_id
_entity_poly.type
_entity_poly.pdbx_seq_one_letter_code
_entity_poly.pdbx_strand_id
1 'polypeptide(L)'
;MFDKIKLLQNIRFLALQKGVKIGELESEAGVSVGYISRMLKVEDSGSASLMDLAILASDKFGVSLNALAQTDLSEMLPNELYLAKFFSRLEKKTTEGFFAWTYEPKQMLLASTSEPKPQIFINSFSDNYEIYFRSGFNSENNLGDGAAYVQIGRRILYVFQILHFEETSRESKCGYEFYFVDDVSEGMVSPILCVYEDNRLFKISDKLFKCALETSHQIKITQQTRETIDSFMSETEEDDLPF
;
A
#
# COMPACT_ATOMS: atom_id res chain seq x y z
N MET A 1 18.69 2.02 3.62
CA MET A 1 19.39 1.98 4.92
C MET A 1 18.39 2.39 6.01
N PHE A 2 18.31 1.65 7.11
CA PHE A 2 17.39 1.94 8.22
C PHE A 2 17.86 3.19 9.00
N ASP A 3 16.96 4.14 9.24
CA ASP A 3 17.25 5.40 9.93
C ASP A 3 16.51 5.44 11.28
N LYS A 4 17.26 5.13 12.35
CA LYS A 4 16.74 5.09 13.72
C LYS A 4 16.25 6.47 14.20
N ILE A 5 16.87 7.55 13.74
CA ILE A 5 16.52 8.91 14.17
C ILE A 5 15.16 9.28 13.57
N LYS A 6 14.99 9.03 12.28
CA LYS A 6 13.72 9.23 11.58
C LYS A 6 12.59 8.43 12.21
N LEU A 7 12.82 7.15 12.52
CA LEU A 7 11.86 6.30 13.22
C LEU A 7 11.39 6.94 14.53
N LEU A 8 12.32 7.35 15.39
CA LEU A 8 12.03 7.93 16.69
C LEU A 8 11.34 9.30 16.58
N GLN A 9 11.71 10.12 15.60
CA GLN A 9 11.05 11.39 15.29
C GLN A 9 9.60 11.18 14.87
N ASN A 10 9.34 10.21 13.98
CA ASN A 10 8.00 9.85 13.56
C ASN A 10 7.12 9.37 14.72
N ILE A 11 7.66 8.50 15.59
CA ILE A 11 6.96 8.03 16.78
C ILE A 11 6.58 9.20 17.69
N ARG A 12 7.53 10.11 17.95
CA ARG A 12 7.31 11.30 18.77
C ARG A 12 6.24 12.23 18.17
N PHE A 13 6.30 12.45 16.86
CA PHE A 13 5.33 13.26 16.13
C PHE A 13 3.91 12.66 16.21
N LEU A 14 3.77 11.37 15.94
CA LEU A 14 2.48 10.67 15.98
C LEU A 14 1.89 10.61 17.39
N ALA A 15 2.73 10.42 18.41
CA ALA A 15 2.31 10.46 19.81
C ALA A 15 1.72 11.83 20.17
N LEU A 16 2.40 12.92 19.78
CA LEU A 16 1.92 14.29 20.00
C LEU A 16 0.58 14.54 19.28
N GLN A 17 0.48 14.15 18.01
CA GLN A 17 -0.75 14.28 17.20
C GLN A 17 -1.94 13.53 17.80
N LYS A 18 -1.71 12.42 18.50
CA LYS A 18 -2.74 11.60 19.14
C LYS A 18 -2.96 11.91 20.62
N GLY A 19 -2.23 12.88 21.19
CA GLY A 19 -2.30 13.20 22.62
C GLY A 19 -1.78 12.07 23.52
N VAL A 20 -0.94 11.17 23.01
CA VAL A 20 -0.34 10.07 23.76
C VAL A 20 0.95 10.56 24.41
N LYS A 21 1.13 10.30 25.71
CA LYS A 21 2.39 10.65 26.39
C LYS A 21 3.50 9.69 25.98
N ILE A 22 4.64 10.24 25.60
CA ILE A 22 5.82 9.47 25.18
C ILE A 22 6.29 8.52 26.28
N GLY A 23 6.29 8.95 27.54
CA GLY A 23 6.67 8.09 28.67
C GLY A 23 5.75 6.89 28.90
N GLU A 24 4.45 7.02 28.58
CA GLU A 24 3.50 5.91 28.64
C GLU A 24 3.80 4.90 27.52
N LEU A 25 4.05 5.39 26.30
CA LEU A 25 4.48 4.55 25.17
C LEU A 25 5.79 3.80 25.44
N GLU A 26 6.77 4.48 26.04
CA GLU A 26 8.05 3.88 26.45
C GLU A 26 7.85 2.77 27.47
N SER A 27 7.03 3.01 28.49
CA SER A 27 6.75 2.04 29.54
C SER A 27 6.01 0.81 28.99
N GLU A 28 5.04 1.01 28.11
CA GLU A 28 4.31 -0.07 27.42
C GLU A 28 5.23 -0.91 26.54
N ALA A 29 6.23 -0.29 25.89
CA ALA A 29 7.24 -1.00 25.10
C ALA A 29 8.33 -1.68 25.94
N GLY A 30 8.24 -1.61 27.28
CA GLY A 30 9.25 -2.18 28.18
C GLY A 30 10.58 -1.42 28.19
N VAL A 31 10.60 -0.15 27.76
CA VAL A 31 11.79 0.70 27.79
C VAL A 31 11.71 1.77 28.88
N SER A 32 12.88 2.28 29.28
CA SER A 32 12.96 3.29 30.32
C SER A 32 12.38 4.64 29.87
N VAL A 33 11.68 5.34 30.76
CA VAL A 33 11.16 6.68 30.46
C VAL A 33 12.30 7.62 30.02
N GLY A 34 12.07 8.39 28.98
CA GLY A 34 13.04 9.24 28.30
C GLY A 34 13.96 8.50 27.32
N TYR A 35 13.73 7.21 27.05
CA TYR A 35 14.51 6.41 26.09
C TYR A 35 14.56 7.04 24.70
N ILE A 36 13.41 7.43 24.15
CA ILE A 36 13.29 8.11 22.85
C ILE A 36 14.10 9.41 22.86
N SER A 37 14.00 10.19 23.94
CA SER A 37 14.74 11.46 24.08
C SER A 37 16.25 11.26 24.18
N ARG A 38 16.71 10.18 24.80
CA ARG A 38 18.13 9.81 24.89
C ARG A 38 18.64 9.30 23.54
N MET A 39 17.89 8.42 22.88
CA MET A 39 18.28 7.83 21.60
C MET A 39 18.32 8.85 20.45
N LEU A 40 17.52 9.93 20.52
CA LEU A 40 17.63 11.05 19.59
C LEU A 40 18.91 11.89 19.79
N LYS A 41 19.59 11.77 20.94
CA LYS A 41 20.79 12.54 21.29
C LYS A 41 22.08 11.74 21.21
N VAL A 42 22.02 10.42 21.37
CA VAL A 42 23.19 9.55 21.46
C VAL A 42 23.18 8.58 20.27
N GLU A 43 24.31 8.49 19.57
CA GLU A 43 24.49 7.57 18.43
C GLU A 43 24.58 6.08 18.83
N ASP A 44 24.24 5.71 20.06
CA ASP A 44 24.50 4.37 20.57
C ASP A 44 23.67 3.28 19.86
N SER A 45 24.25 2.09 19.81
CA SER A 45 23.83 0.98 18.96
C SER A 45 23.29 -0.19 19.78
N GLY A 46 21.98 -0.45 19.68
CA GLY A 46 21.40 -1.76 20.02
C GLY A 46 19.95 -1.70 20.50
N SER A 47 19.05 -2.64 20.16
CA SER A 47 18.85 -3.45 18.93
C SER A 47 17.59 -4.34 19.06
N ALA A 48 17.07 -4.61 20.27
CA ALA A 48 15.81 -5.35 20.46
C ALA A 48 14.65 -4.42 20.89
N SER A 49 14.88 -3.58 21.90
CA SER A 49 13.90 -2.65 22.47
C SER A 49 13.38 -1.59 21.48
N LEU A 50 14.18 -1.21 20.48
CA LEU A 50 13.76 -0.30 19.42
C LEU A 50 12.71 -0.95 18.52
N MET A 51 12.80 -2.26 18.30
CA MET A 51 11.86 -2.99 17.46
C MET A 51 10.53 -3.17 18.16
N ASP A 52 10.52 -3.53 19.45
CA ASP A 52 9.29 -3.61 20.25
C ASP A 52 8.56 -2.27 20.31
N LEU A 53 9.32 -1.18 20.51
CA LEU A 53 8.78 0.18 20.46
C LEU A 53 8.20 0.52 19.08
N ALA A 54 8.88 0.13 18.00
CA ALA A 54 8.41 0.38 16.64
C ALA A 54 7.13 -0.42 16.32
N ILE A 55 7.04 -1.68 16.74
CA ILE A 55 5.86 -2.54 16.58
C ILE A 55 4.68 -1.94 17.37
N LEU A 56 4.90 -1.61 18.64
CA LEU A 56 3.88 -0.97 19.47
C LEU A 56 3.38 0.34 18.83
N ALA A 57 4.29 1.19 18.37
CA ALA A 57 3.93 2.45 17.72
C ALA A 57 3.18 2.22 16.39
N SER A 58 3.61 1.24 15.59
CA SER A 58 2.97 0.83 14.34
C SER A 58 1.50 0.46 14.59
N ASP A 59 1.26 -0.41 15.57
CA ASP A 59 -0.10 -0.84 15.91
C ASP A 59 -0.92 0.30 16.52
N LYS A 60 -0.36 1.06 17.46
CA LYS A 60 -1.06 2.13 18.17
C LYS A 60 -1.43 3.30 17.26
N PHE A 61 -0.59 3.61 16.27
CA PHE A 61 -0.80 4.74 15.36
C PHE A 61 -1.39 4.34 14.00
N GLY A 62 -1.48 3.03 13.71
CA GLY A 62 -2.09 2.49 12.50
C GLY A 62 -1.31 2.83 11.22
N VAL A 63 0.01 2.86 11.32
CA VAL A 63 0.96 3.08 10.20
C VAL A 63 1.90 1.90 10.13
N SER A 64 2.37 1.51 8.94
CA SER A 64 3.25 0.35 8.83
C SER A 64 4.65 0.63 9.38
N LEU A 65 5.33 -0.42 9.84
CA LEU A 65 6.74 -0.33 10.25
C LEU A 65 7.62 0.30 9.17
N ASN A 66 7.31 0.04 7.90
CA ASN A 66 8.04 0.63 6.78
C ASN A 66 7.82 2.14 6.69
N ALA A 67 6.57 2.60 6.82
CA ALA A 67 6.25 4.02 6.83
C ALA A 67 6.95 4.73 8.00
N LEU A 68 6.95 4.13 9.18
CA LEU A 68 7.65 4.66 10.36
C LEU A 68 9.17 4.76 10.15
N ALA A 69 9.80 3.77 9.50
CA ALA A 69 11.25 3.72 9.37
C ALA A 69 11.81 4.48 8.15
N GLN A 70 11.03 4.60 7.06
CA GLN A 70 11.56 5.02 5.76
C GLN A 70 11.00 6.32 5.21
N THR A 71 9.91 6.83 5.80
CA THR A 71 9.19 8.02 5.34
C THR A 71 9.23 9.10 6.41
N ASP A 72 9.38 10.37 6.04
CA ASP A 72 9.26 11.46 7.00
C ASP A 72 7.78 11.82 7.21
N LEU A 73 7.17 11.24 8.23
CA LEU A 73 5.76 11.47 8.55
C LEU A 73 5.55 12.82 9.24
N SER A 74 6.59 13.40 9.83
CA SER A 74 6.50 14.66 10.56
C SER A 74 6.35 15.87 9.64
N GLU A 75 6.83 15.75 8.41
CA GLU A 75 6.71 16.77 7.36
C GLU A 75 5.49 16.60 6.45
N MET A 76 4.66 15.58 6.70
CA MET A 76 3.48 15.31 5.88
C MET A 76 2.31 16.23 6.23
N LEU A 77 1.60 16.65 5.19
CA LEU A 77 0.32 17.35 5.31
C LEU A 77 -0.79 16.41 5.82
N PRO A 78 -1.90 16.94 6.37
CA PRO A 78 -2.98 16.11 6.90
C PRO A 78 -3.55 15.06 5.93
N ASN A 79 -3.70 15.42 4.66
CA ASN A 79 -4.19 14.49 3.63
C ASN A 79 -3.15 13.41 3.27
N GLU A 80 -1.87 13.75 3.27
CA GLU A 80 -0.80 12.78 3.05
C GLU A 80 -0.74 11.78 4.21
N LEU A 81 -0.86 12.26 5.45
CA LEU A 81 -0.97 11.39 6.63
C LEU A 81 -2.21 10.49 6.60
N TYR A 82 -3.34 11.00 6.10
CA TYR A 82 -4.55 10.22 5.91
C TYR A 82 -4.32 9.08 4.91
N LEU A 83 -3.72 9.39 3.74
CA LEU A 83 -3.39 8.39 2.73
C LEU A 83 -2.34 7.39 3.22
N ALA A 84 -1.29 7.84 3.91
CA ALA A 84 -0.28 6.97 4.49
C ALA A 84 -0.90 5.91 5.44
N LYS A 85 -1.86 6.33 6.27
CA LYS A 85 -2.61 5.42 7.15
C LYS A 85 -3.52 4.48 6.37
N PHE A 86 -4.22 4.99 5.37
CA PHE A 86 -5.06 4.18 4.50
C PHE A 86 -4.24 3.07 3.80
N PHE A 87 -3.14 3.43 3.15
CA PHE A 87 -2.26 2.47 2.47
C PHE A 87 -1.59 1.50 3.45
N SER A 88 -1.17 1.95 4.63
CA SER A 88 -0.61 1.06 5.66
C SER A 88 -1.63 -0.01 6.12
N ARG A 89 -2.90 0.38 6.29
CA ARG A 89 -3.97 -0.57 6.63
C ARG A 89 -4.29 -1.51 5.49
N LEU A 90 -4.30 -1.00 4.26
CA LEU A 90 -4.53 -1.79 3.06
C LEU A 90 -3.42 -2.82 2.84
N GLU A 91 -2.15 -2.42 3.03
CA GLU A 91 -0.97 -3.29 3.02
C GLU A 91 -1.13 -4.42 4.05
N LYS A 92 -1.41 -4.09 5.32
CA LYS A 92 -1.60 -5.07 6.39
C LYS A 92 -2.68 -6.09 6.05
N LYS A 93 -3.86 -5.62 5.62
CA LYS A 93 -4.96 -6.50 5.22
C LYS A 93 -4.62 -7.35 3.98
N THR A 94 -3.81 -6.83 3.08
CA THR A 94 -3.33 -7.58 1.91
C THR A 94 -2.41 -8.72 2.35
N THR A 95 -1.44 -8.45 3.22
CA THR A 95 -0.55 -9.48 3.77
C THR A 95 -1.27 -10.53 4.61
N GLU A 96 -2.39 -10.16 5.26
CA GLU A 96 -3.25 -11.08 6.01
C GLU A 96 -4.17 -11.92 5.10
N GLY A 97 -4.12 -11.72 3.78
CA GLY A 97 -4.94 -12.45 2.81
C GLY A 97 -6.40 -11.98 2.72
N PHE A 98 -6.75 -10.85 3.34
CA PHE A 98 -8.11 -10.31 3.29
C PHE A 98 -8.47 -9.78 1.89
N PHE A 99 -7.49 -9.28 1.15
CA PHE A 99 -7.67 -8.66 -0.15
C PHE A 99 -7.11 -9.53 -1.28
N ALA A 100 -7.99 -9.88 -2.22
CA ALA A 100 -7.65 -10.65 -3.40
C ALA A 100 -7.27 -9.74 -4.57
N TRP A 101 -6.02 -9.28 -4.61
CA TRP A 101 -5.53 -8.43 -5.70
C TRP A 101 -5.48 -9.18 -7.03
N THR A 102 -5.76 -8.46 -8.11
CA THR A 102 -5.49 -8.92 -9.47
C THR A 102 -4.44 -8.00 -10.09
N TYR A 103 -3.44 -8.60 -10.72
CA TYR A 103 -2.44 -7.87 -11.50
C TYR A 103 -2.68 -8.11 -12.98
N GLU A 104 -2.71 -7.02 -13.75
CA GLU A 104 -2.78 -7.07 -15.20
C GLU A 104 -1.57 -6.35 -15.81
N PRO A 105 -0.80 -7.03 -16.69
CA PRO A 105 0.31 -6.39 -17.38
C PRO A 105 -0.21 -5.42 -18.44
N LYS A 106 0.61 -4.42 -18.78
CA LYS A 106 0.31 -3.37 -19.77
C LYS A 106 -0.27 -3.91 -21.06
N GLN A 107 0.25 -5.01 -21.60
CA GLN A 107 -0.24 -5.58 -22.86
C GLN A 107 -1.72 -6.01 -22.76
N MET A 108 -2.15 -6.56 -21.62
CA MET A 108 -3.54 -6.96 -21.40
C MET A 108 -4.44 -5.74 -21.15
N LEU A 109 -3.93 -4.76 -20.39
CA LEU A 109 -4.64 -3.51 -20.13
C LEU A 109 -4.86 -2.67 -21.40
N LEU A 110 -4.01 -2.80 -22.41
CA LEU A 110 -4.12 -2.09 -23.69
C LEU A 110 -4.69 -2.96 -24.82
N ALA A 111 -4.93 -4.25 -24.58
CA ALA A 111 -5.56 -5.13 -25.56
C ALA A 111 -7.02 -4.69 -25.80
N SER A 112 -7.47 -4.74 -27.06
CA SER A 112 -8.87 -4.54 -27.39
C SER A 112 -9.70 -5.72 -26.87
N THR A 113 -10.65 -5.46 -25.97
CA THR A 113 -11.49 -6.47 -25.33
C THR A 113 -12.97 -6.13 -25.55
N SER A 114 -13.84 -7.15 -25.55
CA SER A 114 -15.29 -6.96 -25.59
C SER A 114 -15.85 -6.38 -24.28
N GLU A 115 -15.10 -6.50 -23.19
CA GLU A 115 -15.52 -6.00 -21.89
C GLU A 115 -15.25 -4.49 -21.75
N PRO A 116 -16.19 -3.73 -21.15
CA PRO A 116 -16.04 -2.31 -20.94
C PRO A 116 -14.89 -2.03 -19.96
N LYS A 117 -13.95 -1.17 -20.36
CA LYS A 117 -12.84 -0.75 -19.51
C LYS A 117 -13.21 0.50 -18.68
N PRO A 118 -12.57 0.72 -17.53
CA PRO A 118 -12.72 1.97 -16.79
C PRO A 118 -12.36 3.20 -17.66
N GLN A 119 -12.98 4.36 -17.40
CA GLN A 119 -12.86 5.56 -18.25
C GLN A 119 -11.43 6.16 -18.35
N ILE A 120 -10.49 5.67 -17.54
CA ILE A 120 -9.04 5.94 -17.69
C ILE A 120 -8.44 5.32 -18.95
N PHE A 121 -9.12 4.33 -19.54
CA PHE A 121 -8.75 3.75 -20.83
C PHE A 121 -9.65 4.31 -21.92
N ILE A 122 -9.02 4.77 -23.00
CA ILE A 122 -9.71 5.48 -24.08
C ILE A 122 -9.44 4.77 -25.39
N ASN A 123 -10.51 4.54 -26.13
CA ASN A 123 -10.46 3.99 -27.48
C ASN A 123 -10.18 5.11 -28.47
N SER A 124 -9.15 4.95 -29.30
CA SER A 124 -9.02 5.79 -30.49
C SER A 124 -10.01 5.33 -31.55
N PHE A 125 -10.81 6.28 -32.05
CA PHE A 125 -11.77 6.06 -33.13
C PHE A 125 -11.11 6.06 -34.53
N SER A 126 -9.81 6.34 -34.63
CA SER A 126 -9.09 6.34 -35.92
C SER A 126 -8.46 4.97 -36.21
N ASP A 127 -9.00 4.29 -37.22
CA ASP A 127 -8.57 3.14 -38.01
C ASP A 127 -8.01 1.86 -37.35
N ASN A 128 -7.52 1.87 -36.11
CA ASN A 128 -6.89 0.69 -35.48
C ASN A 128 -7.52 0.23 -34.15
N TYR A 129 -8.56 0.89 -33.62
CA TYR A 129 -9.17 0.57 -32.31
C TYR A 129 -8.14 0.37 -31.18
N GLU A 130 -7.14 1.24 -31.14
CA GLU A 130 -6.11 1.19 -30.10
C GLU A 130 -6.65 1.76 -28.78
N ILE A 131 -6.38 1.06 -27.69
CA ILE A 131 -6.72 1.50 -26.33
C ILE A 131 -5.49 2.16 -25.72
N TYR A 132 -5.67 3.35 -25.15
CA TYR A 132 -4.61 4.08 -24.47
C TYR A 132 -5.00 4.37 -23.02
N PHE A 133 -4.00 4.33 -22.14
CA PHE A 133 -4.12 4.84 -20.79
C PHE A 133 -4.06 6.37 -20.82
N ARG A 134 -5.05 7.03 -20.22
CA ARG A 134 -5.06 8.48 -19.95
C ARG A 134 -4.90 8.71 -18.46
N SER A 135 -3.74 9.23 -18.06
CA SER A 135 -3.54 9.73 -16.71
C SER A 135 -4.51 10.87 -16.40
N GLY A 136 -5.10 10.80 -15.21
CA GLY A 136 -5.93 11.85 -14.62
C GLY A 136 -5.14 12.98 -13.95
N PHE A 137 -3.80 12.92 -13.93
CA PHE A 137 -2.93 13.89 -13.25
C PHE A 137 -2.01 14.63 -14.19
N ASN A 138 -1.36 13.92 -15.11
CA ASN A 138 -0.45 14.51 -16.10
C ASN A 138 -0.55 13.76 -17.43
N SER A 139 -0.89 14.48 -18.50
CA SER A 139 -1.03 13.91 -19.85
C SER A 139 0.25 13.29 -20.41
N GLU A 140 1.42 13.61 -19.85
CA GLU A 140 2.71 13.04 -20.23
C GLU A 140 3.00 11.71 -19.54
N ASN A 141 2.17 11.31 -18.57
CA ASN A 141 2.32 10.02 -17.90
C ASN A 141 1.85 8.89 -18.80
N ASN A 142 2.73 7.91 -18.94
CA ASN A 142 2.47 6.70 -19.69
C ASN A 142 2.32 5.51 -18.74
N LEU A 143 1.54 4.52 -19.16
CA LEU A 143 1.45 3.26 -18.43
C LEU A 143 2.81 2.55 -18.43
N GLY A 144 3.28 2.17 -17.23
CA GLY A 144 4.48 1.37 -16.97
C GLY A 144 4.24 -0.12 -17.27
N ASP A 145 4.63 -1.02 -16.36
CA ASP A 145 4.56 -2.46 -16.61
C ASP A 145 3.14 -3.02 -16.49
N GLY A 146 2.25 -2.35 -15.75
CA GLY A 146 0.89 -2.81 -15.55
C GLY A 146 0.17 -2.11 -14.41
N ALA A 147 -0.90 -2.74 -13.95
CA ALA A 147 -1.72 -2.26 -12.85
C ALA A 147 -2.15 -3.41 -11.94
N ALA A 148 -2.23 -3.12 -10.64
CA ALA A 148 -2.86 -3.99 -9.67
C ALA A 148 -4.20 -3.37 -9.24
N TYR A 149 -5.21 -4.20 -9.01
CA TYR A 149 -6.50 -3.71 -8.51
C TYR A 149 -7.17 -4.67 -7.53
N VAL A 150 -8.05 -4.10 -6.71
CA VAL A 150 -8.81 -4.85 -5.69
C VAL A 150 -10.15 -4.17 -5.38
N GLN A 151 -11.17 -4.97 -5.10
CA GLN A 151 -12.46 -4.49 -4.61
C GLN A 151 -12.35 -3.98 -3.16
N ILE A 152 -12.79 -2.74 -2.92
CA ILE A 152 -12.95 -2.13 -1.60
C ILE A 152 -14.38 -1.61 -1.47
N GLY A 153 -15.25 -2.41 -0.84
CA GLY A 153 -16.66 -2.09 -0.71
C GLY A 153 -17.38 -2.17 -2.05
N ARG A 154 -17.87 -1.01 -2.56
CA ARG A 154 -18.57 -0.90 -3.86
C ARG A 154 -17.71 -0.31 -4.98
N ARG A 155 -16.41 -0.18 -4.73
CA ARG A 155 -15.46 0.45 -5.64
C ARG A 155 -14.25 -0.44 -5.81
N ILE A 156 -13.64 -0.37 -6.98
CA ILE A 156 -12.37 -1.00 -7.29
C ILE A 156 -11.28 0.05 -7.09
N LEU A 157 -10.29 -0.27 -6.25
CA LEU A 157 -9.06 0.52 -6.18
C LEU A 157 -8.09 -0.01 -7.23
N TYR A 158 -7.67 0.85 -8.15
CA TYR A 158 -6.57 0.58 -9.07
C TYR A 158 -5.30 1.29 -8.61
N VAL A 159 -4.17 0.62 -8.82
CA VAL A 159 -2.81 1.14 -8.68
C VAL A 159 -2.07 0.90 -9.98
N PHE A 160 -1.87 1.95 -10.76
CA PHE A 160 -1.12 1.92 -12.01
C PHE A 160 0.33 2.24 -11.73
N GLN A 161 1.24 1.43 -12.25
CA GLN A 161 2.61 1.88 -12.41
C GLN A 161 2.66 2.83 -13.60
N ILE A 162 3.31 3.97 -13.43
CA ILE A 162 3.44 4.99 -14.47
C ILE A 162 4.90 5.33 -14.73
N LEU A 163 5.16 5.80 -15.94
CA LEU A 163 6.43 6.36 -16.38
C LEU A 163 6.20 7.79 -16.86
N HIS A 164 6.99 8.71 -16.32
CA HIS A 164 6.98 10.12 -16.72
C HIS A 164 8.35 10.47 -17.30
N PHE A 165 8.38 10.95 -18.55
CA PHE A 165 9.61 11.40 -19.17
C PHE A 165 9.78 12.90 -18.93
N GLU A 166 10.83 13.28 -18.21
CA GLU A 166 11.13 14.67 -17.93
C GLU A 166 12.11 15.20 -18.99
N GLU A 167 11.64 16.07 -19.87
CA GLU A 167 12.43 16.56 -21.01
C GLU A 167 13.71 17.29 -20.61
N THR A 168 13.68 18.01 -19.49
CA THR A 168 14.79 18.84 -18.99
C THR A 168 15.96 18.01 -18.50
N SER A 169 15.69 16.94 -17.73
CA SER A 169 16.70 15.99 -17.24
C SER A 169 17.01 14.89 -18.25
N ARG A 170 16.12 14.67 -19.24
CA ARG A 170 16.14 13.52 -20.16
C ARG A 170 16.08 12.17 -19.43
N GLU A 171 15.44 12.16 -18.26
CA GLU A 171 15.29 10.97 -17.44
C GLU A 171 13.82 10.55 -17.36
N SER A 172 13.60 9.24 -17.23
CA SER A 172 12.27 8.70 -16.96
C SER A 172 12.12 8.44 -15.47
N LYS A 173 11.10 9.04 -14.86
CA LYS A 173 10.72 8.81 -13.47
C LYS A 173 9.66 7.72 -13.41
N CYS A 174 9.89 6.73 -12.56
CA CYS A 174 8.86 5.75 -12.21
C CYS A 174 7.95 6.31 -11.12
N GLY A 175 6.67 5.97 -11.20
CA GLY A 175 5.68 6.44 -10.27
C GLY A 175 4.48 5.52 -10.16
N TYR A 176 3.52 5.94 -9.35
CA TYR A 176 2.25 5.25 -9.16
C TYR A 176 1.09 6.24 -9.22
N GLU A 177 0.01 5.82 -9.87
CA GLU A 177 -1.27 6.52 -9.83
C GLU A 177 -2.36 5.63 -9.22
N PHE A 178 -3.13 6.21 -8.31
CA PHE A 178 -4.20 5.53 -7.58
C PHE A 178 -5.56 6.09 -8.00
N TYR A 179 -6.49 5.19 -8.29
CA TYR A 179 -7.85 5.53 -8.70
C TYR A 179 -8.87 4.67 -7.99
N PHE A 180 -9.98 5.28 -7.57
CA PHE A 180 -11.20 4.52 -7.32
C PHE A 180 -12.07 4.53 -8.56
N VAL A 181 -12.56 3.36 -8.94
CA VAL A 181 -13.52 3.16 -10.03
C VAL A 181 -14.78 2.55 -9.43
N ASP A 182 -15.95 3.09 -9.74
CA ASP A 182 -17.21 2.49 -9.32
C ASP A 182 -17.41 1.10 -10.00
N ASP A 183 -17.99 0.15 -9.28
CA ASP A 183 -18.23 -1.25 -9.70
C ASP A 183 -19.39 -1.38 -10.73
N VAL A 184 -19.53 -0.40 -11.60
CA VAL A 184 -20.49 -0.37 -12.71
C VAL A 184 -19.70 -0.18 -14.01
N SER A 185 -20.17 -0.80 -15.09
CA SER A 185 -19.58 -0.63 -16.42
C SER A 185 -19.45 0.85 -16.77
N GLU A 186 -18.24 1.29 -17.18
CA GLU A 186 -17.88 2.71 -17.40
C GLU A 186 -17.97 3.58 -16.14
N GLY A 187 -17.76 2.98 -14.96
CA GLY A 187 -17.88 3.63 -13.66
C GLY A 187 -17.07 4.92 -13.53
N MET A 188 -17.57 5.84 -12.70
CA MET A 188 -16.92 7.12 -12.44
C MET A 188 -15.53 6.88 -11.86
N VAL A 189 -14.53 7.49 -12.49
CA VAL A 189 -13.14 7.44 -12.04
C VAL A 189 -12.89 8.59 -11.07
N SER A 190 -12.40 8.26 -9.89
CA SER A 190 -11.96 9.22 -8.87
C SER A 190 -10.44 9.14 -8.69
N PRO A 191 -9.66 10.09 -9.22
CA PRO A 191 -8.22 10.18 -8.94
C PRO A 191 -7.97 10.38 -7.44
N ILE A 192 -7.00 9.65 -6.89
CA ILE A 192 -6.64 9.72 -5.46
C ILE A 192 -5.26 10.36 -5.29
N LEU A 193 -4.26 9.82 -5.98
CA LEU A 193 -2.86 10.17 -5.77
C LEU A 193 -2.05 9.88 -7.03
N CYS A 194 -1.09 10.76 -7.35
CA CYS A 194 0.01 10.52 -8.27
C CYS A 194 1.33 10.79 -7.52
N VAL A 195 2.25 9.84 -7.53
CA VAL A 195 3.54 9.95 -6.83
C VAL A 195 4.69 9.45 -7.69
N TYR A 196 5.82 10.14 -7.60
CA TYR A 196 7.11 9.71 -8.16
C TYR A 196 8.13 9.51 -7.04
N GLU A 197 9.32 9.02 -7.37
CA GLU A 197 10.38 8.64 -6.43
C GLU A 197 10.78 9.72 -5.41
N ASP A 198 10.60 11.00 -5.76
CA ASP A 198 10.89 12.16 -4.91
C ASP A 198 9.79 12.46 -3.87
N ASN A 199 8.60 11.87 -4.03
CA ASN A 199 7.47 12.10 -3.13
C ASN A 199 7.57 11.26 -1.84
N ARG A 200 7.22 11.85 -0.70
CA ARG A 200 7.25 11.18 0.61
C ARG A 200 6.36 9.93 0.68
N LEU A 201 5.26 9.89 -0.06
CA LEU A 201 4.33 8.75 -0.13
C LEU A 201 4.80 7.65 -1.10
N PHE A 202 5.85 7.88 -1.90
CA PHE A 202 6.33 6.92 -2.89
C PHE A 202 6.67 5.57 -2.27
N LYS A 203 7.47 5.54 -1.19
CA LYS A 203 7.88 4.27 -0.57
C LYS A 203 6.71 3.48 0.02
N ILE A 204 5.68 4.16 0.51
CA ILE A 204 4.47 3.51 1.02
C ILE A 204 3.67 2.92 -0.16
N SER A 205 3.57 3.68 -1.25
CA SER A 205 2.88 3.28 -2.47
C SER A 205 3.58 2.11 -3.18
N ASP A 206 4.90 2.18 -3.31
CA ASP A 206 5.76 1.14 -3.87
C ASP A 206 5.64 -0.17 -3.09
N LYS A 207 5.70 -0.09 -1.76
CA LYS A 207 5.53 -1.27 -0.91
C LYS A 207 4.14 -1.89 -1.08
N LEU A 208 3.09 -1.07 -1.10
CA LEU A 208 1.72 -1.55 -1.30
C LEU A 208 1.57 -2.23 -2.67
N PHE A 209 2.11 -1.64 -3.74
CA PHE A 209 2.05 -2.21 -5.08
C PHE A 209 2.79 -3.55 -5.17
N LYS A 210 3.99 -3.65 -4.59
CA LYS A 210 4.74 -4.91 -4.52
C LYS A 210 3.99 -5.98 -3.74
N CYS A 211 3.39 -5.62 -2.60
CA CYS A 211 2.55 -6.51 -1.82
C CYS A 211 1.32 -7.00 -2.61
N ALA A 212 0.68 -6.11 -3.37
CA ALA A 212 -0.42 -6.46 -4.26
C ALA A 212 0.02 -7.44 -5.36
N LEU A 213 1.19 -7.21 -5.97
CA LEU A 213 1.76 -8.10 -6.98
C LEU A 213 2.06 -9.49 -6.40
N GLU A 214 2.76 -9.57 -5.28
CA GLU A 214 3.11 -10.82 -4.60
C GLU A 214 1.86 -11.65 -4.24
N THR A 215 0.81 -10.98 -3.74
CA THR A 215 -0.44 -11.64 -3.37
C THR A 215 -1.34 -11.97 -4.56
N SER A 216 -1.20 -11.28 -5.69
CA SER A 216 -1.98 -11.56 -6.91
C SER A 216 -1.71 -12.95 -7.48
N HIS A 217 -0.52 -13.50 -7.23
CA HIS A 217 -0.11 -14.83 -7.68
C HIS A 217 -0.43 -15.95 -6.67
N GLN A 218 -0.89 -15.63 -5.46
CA GLN A 218 -1.20 -16.62 -4.44
C GLN A 218 -2.54 -17.32 -4.70
N ILE A 219 -2.65 -18.60 -4.30
CA ILE A 219 -3.90 -19.35 -4.36
C ILE A 219 -4.89 -18.69 -3.39
N LYS A 220 -5.98 -18.17 -3.95
CA LYS A 220 -7.01 -17.44 -3.22
C LYS A 220 -8.02 -18.43 -2.63
N ILE A 221 -8.03 -18.57 -1.30
CA ILE A 221 -9.10 -19.26 -0.57
C ILE A 221 -9.82 -18.20 0.25
N THR A 222 -11.05 -17.86 -0.15
CA THR A 222 -11.87 -16.89 0.61
C THR A 222 -12.17 -17.42 2.01
N GLN A 223 -12.49 -16.55 2.97
CA GLN A 223 -12.88 -17.02 4.31
C GLN A 223 -14.09 -17.98 4.24
N GLN A 224 -15.09 -17.69 3.40
CA GLN A 224 -16.23 -18.58 3.20
C GLN A 224 -15.81 -19.93 2.60
N THR A 225 -14.91 -19.91 1.62
CA THR A 225 -14.33 -21.14 1.05
C THR A 225 -13.52 -21.89 2.10
N ARG A 226 -12.77 -21.19 2.95
CA ARG A 226 -12.01 -21.77 4.05
C ARG A 226 -12.92 -22.41 5.08
N GLU A 227 -13.99 -21.73 5.52
CA GLU A 227 -15.01 -22.28 6.42
C GLU A 227 -15.68 -23.52 5.81
N THR A 228 -15.95 -23.51 4.49
CA THR A 228 -16.49 -24.67 3.77
C THR A 228 -15.49 -25.83 3.75
N ILE A 229 -14.21 -25.54 3.47
CA ILE A 229 -13.13 -26.54 3.51
C ILE A 229 -12.97 -27.08 4.94
N ASP A 230 -12.90 -26.23 5.95
CA ASP A 230 -12.73 -26.60 7.35
C ASP A 230 -13.92 -27.44 7.84
N SER A 231 -15.15 -27.13 7.41
CA SER A 231 -16.33 -27.96 7.66
C SER A 231 -16.17 -29.36 7.06
N PHE A 232 -15.74 -29.45 5.80
CA PHE A 232 -15.50 -30.73 5.15
C PHE A 232 -14.36 -31.52 5.82
N MET A 233 -13.26 -30.86 6.19
CA MET A 233 -12.12 -31.51 6.84
C MET A 233 -12.44 -31.99 8.25
N SER A 234 -13.33 -31.29 8.98
CA SER A 234 -13.79 -31.70 10.31
C SER A 234 -14.84 -32.82 10.28
N GLU A 235 -15.52 -33.04 9.16
CA GLU A 235 -16.40 -34.21 8.95
C GLU A 235 -15.60 -35.53 8.79
N THR A 236 -14.28 -35.45 8.58
CA THR A 236 -13.42 -36.63 8.37
C THR A 236 -12.59 -37.07 9.59
N GLU A 237 -12.68 -36.39 10.74
CA GLU A 237 -11.93 -36.79 11.97
C GLU A 237 -12.56 -37.94 12.78
N GLU A 238 -13.61 -38.62 12.28
CA GLU A 238 -14.18 -39.82 12.94
C GLU A 238 -13.74 -41.16 12.35
N ASP A 239 -12.94 -41.21 11.27
CA ASP A 239 -12.56 -42.48 10.61
C ASP A 239 -11.05 -42.79 10.53
N ASP A 240 -10.19 -42.07 11.25
CA ASP A 240 -8.82 -42.56 11.51
C ASP A 240 -8.79 -43.42 12.80
N LEU A 241 -9.42 -44.59 12.71
CA LEU A 241 -9.15 -45.72 13.61
C LEU A 241 -7.80 -46.38 13.26
N PRO A 242 -7.12 -46.97 14.26
CA PRO A 242 -5.68 -47.15 14.27
C PRO A 242 -5.23 -48.32 13.40
N PHE A 243 -4.17 -48.10 12.63
CA PHE A 243 -3.17 -49.12 12.29
C PHE A 243 -1.77 -48.52 12.32
#